data_AF-A0A1S9B1V8-F1
#
_entry.id   AF-A0A1S9B1V8-F1
#
_cell.length_a   1.000
_cell.length_b   1.000
_cell.length_c   1.000
_cell.angle_alpha   90.00
_cell.angle_beta   90.00
_cell.angle_gamma   90.00
#
_symmetry.space_group_name_H-M   'P 1'
#
loop_
_entity.id
_entity.type
_entity.pdbx_description
1 polymer ?
#
loop_
_entity_poly.entity_id
_entity_poly.type
_entity_poly.pdbx_seq_one_letter_code
_entity_poly.pdbx_strand_id
1 'polypeptide(L)'
;MPNRYALLAACSLLLSLSGCYIEIEPQTELPVYRPLLMARANLEQAVALVPAQGIHNPGKMYLKGQYAFINERYEGIHIIDNQDPTQPRNIGFLRIPGSLDISMRGNLLYADNAVDLVTLDLSNPTQVRVVSRLRNVFPELAPPEQATIEAGYQPDNRPADAIVVGWQKVNP
;
A
#
# COMPACT_ATOMS: atom_id res chain seq x y z
N MET A 1 -70.23 -29.23 3.72
CA MET A 1 -69.51 -28.57 2.61
C MET A 1 -68.48 -27.63 3.23
N PRO A 2 -67.16 -27.87 3.09
CA PRO A 2 -66.17 -27.05 3.76
C PRO A 2 -66.15 -25.64 3.15
N ASN A 3 -66.10 -24.64 4.01
CA ASN A 3 -66.25 -23.23 3.66
C ASN A 3 -65.03 -22.74 2.87
N ARG A 4 -65.14 -22.72 1.53
CA ARG A 4 -64.06 -22.36 0.60
C ARG A 4 -63.45 -20.98 0.87
N TYR A 5 -64.21 -20.07 1.49
CA TYR A 5 -63.75 -18.73 1.87
C TYR A 5 -62.79 -18.74 3.08
N ALA A 6 -62.91 -19.71 3.99
CA ALA A 6 -62.01 -19.84 5.13
C ALA A 6 -60.61 -20.33 4.69
N LEU A 7 -60.55 -21.20 3.68
CA LEU A 7 -59.27 -21.65 3.10
C LEU A 7 -58.54 -20.52 2.37
N LEU A 8 -59.29 -19.69 1.63
CA LEU A 8 -58.72 -18.54 0.91
C LEU A 8 -58.21 -17.46 1.87
N ALA A 9 -58.97 -17.15 2.94
CA ALA A 9 -58.54 -16.21 3.96
C ALA A 9 -57.29 -16.69 4.73
N ALA A 10 -57.20 -18.00 5.02
CA ALA A 10 -56.02 -18.59 5.66
C ALA A 10 -54.77 -18.53 4.76
N CYS A 11 -54.92 -18.79 3.45
CA CYS A 11 -53.81 -18.65 2.49
C CYS A 11 -53.34 -17.20 2.33
N SER A 12 -54.24 -16.22 2.33
CA SER A 12 -53.87 -14.79 2.26
C SER A 12 -53.12 -14.32 3.51
N LEU A 13 -53.47 -14.84 4.70
CA LEU A 13 -52.79 -14.51 5.96
C LEU A 13 -51.37 -15.12 6.04
N LEU A 14 -51.18 -16.32 5.48
CA LEU A 14 -49.88 -16.99 5.43
C LEU A 14 -48.90 -16.32 4.45
N LEU A 15 -49.39 -15.74 3.35
CA LEU A 15 -48.59 -14.99 2.39
C LEU A 15 -48.20 -13.58 2.89
N SER A 16 -48.90 -13.04 3.89
CA SER A 16 -48.53 -11.77 4.53
C SER A 16 -47.45 -11.89 5.61
N LEU A 17 -47.05 -13.11 5.98
CA LEU A 17 -46.03 -13.38 7.00
C LEU A 17 -44.62 -13.62 6.42
N SER A 18 -44.46 -13.61 5.09
CA SER A 18 -43.15 -13.53 4.44
C SER A 18 -42.61 -12.09 4.50
N GLY A 19 -42.32 -11.63 5.71
CA GLY A 19 -41.46 -10.46 5.90
C GLY A 19 -40.08 -10.75 5.32
N CYS A 20 -39.48 -9.78 4.63
CA CYS A 20 -38.11 -9.89 4.17
C CYS A 20 -37.20 -10.16 5.38
N TYR A 21 -36.54 -11.32 5.39
CA TYR A 21 -35.44 -11.57 6.30
C TYR A 21 -34.28 -10.69 5.81
N ILE A 22 -34.05 -9.57 6.50
CA ILE A 22 -32.80 -8.83 6.33
C ILE A 22 -31.76 -9.65 7.08
N GLU A 23 -30.91 -10.38 6.35
CA GLU A 23 -29.66 -10.84 6.92
C GLU A 23 -28.88 -9.58 7.33
N ILE A 24 -28.88 -9.28 8.63
CA ILE A 24 -27.93 -8.32 9.18
C ILE A 24 -26.58 -9.01 9.03
N GLU A 25 -25.84 -8.67 7.99
CA GLU A 25 -24.42 -9.05 7.91
C GLU A 25 -23.79 -8.63 9.24
N PRO A 26 -23.11 -9.55 9.95
CA PRO A 26 -22.41 -9.18 11.17
C PRO A 26 -21.48 -8.02 10.83
N GLN A 27 -21.52 -6.95 11.62
CA GLN A 27 -20.58 -5.84 11.47
C GLN A 27 -19.17 -6.44 11.56
N THR A 28 -18.51 -6.57 10.43
CA THR A 28 -17.12 -6.99 10.39
C THR A 28 -16.32 -5.87 11.03
N GLU A 29 -15.72 -6.16 12.19
CA GLU A 29 -14.79 -5.23 12.81
C GLU A 29 -13.69 -4.90 11.80
N LEU A 30 -13.53 -3.62 11.48
CA LEU A 30 -12.54 -3.18 10.52
C LEU A 30 -11.14 -3.54 11.03
N PRO A 31 -10.23 -4.00 10.16
CA PRO A 31 -8.86 -4.24 10.56
C PRO A 31 -8.23 -2.97 11.13
N VAL A 32 -7.47 -3.14 12.20
CA VAL A 32 -6.76 -2.07 12.90
C VAL A 32 -5.34 -2.00 12.35
N TYR A 33 -4.91 -0.81 11.97
CA TYR A 33 -3.55 -0.55 11.47
C TYR A 33 -2.81 0.45 12.35
N ARG A 34 -1.51 0.20 12.50
CA ARG A 34 -0.55 1.12 13.11
C ARG A 34 0.29 1.76 12.02
N PRO A 35 0.45 3.09 11.99
CA PRO A 35 1.33 3.73 11.04
C PRO A 35 2.79 3.46 11.41
N LEU A 36 3.62 3.23 10.39
CA LEU A 36 5.05 3.27 10.51
C LEU A 36 5.47 4.75 10.41
N LEU A 37 5.93 5.32 11.52
CA LEU A 37 6.28 6.74 11.60
C LEU A 37 7.79 6.95 11.42
N MET A 38 8.14 8.01 10.70
CA MET A 38 9.52 8.45 10.53
C MET A 38 9.62 9.96 10.72
N ALA A 39 10.60 10.43 11.49
CA ALA A 39 10.88 11.85 11.61
C ALA A 39 11.36 12.42 10.25
N ARG A 40 10.97 13.66 9.94
CA ARG A 40 11.37 14.37 8.71
C ARG A 40 12.86 14.25 8.39
N ALA A 41 13.73 14.54 9.36
CA ALA A 41 15.18 14.52 9.16
C ALA A 41 15.69 13.12 8.75
N ASN A 42 15.08 12.06 9.30
CA ASN A 42 15.44 10.68 8.99
C ASN A 42 14.95 10.30 7.58
N LEU A 43 13.74 10.71 7.19
CA LEU A 43 13.19 10.43 5.85
C LEU A 43 14.10 10.98 4.75
N GLU A 44 14.61 12.18 4.94
CA GLU A 44 15.44 12.86 3.94
C GLU A 44 16.80 12.19 3.71
N GLN A 45 17.30 11.49 4.73
CA GLN A 45 18.55 10.73 4.69
C GLN A 45 18.33 9.23 4.43
N ALA A 46 17.08 8.78 4.35
CA ALA A 46 16.76 7.36 4.29
C ALA A 46 16.99 6.72 2.91
N VAL A 47 17.07 7.52 1.84
CA VAL A 47 17.21 6.99 0.49
C VAL A 47 18.63 6.49 0.26
N ALA A 48 18.80 5.18 0.12
CA ALA A 48 20.12 4.56 -0.05
C ALA A 48 20.05 3.25 -0.82
N LEU A 49 21.10 2.96 -1.59
CA LEU A 49 21.35 1.63 -2.11
C LEU A 49 21.92 0.75 -0.99
N VAL A 50 21.27 -0.38 -0.73
CA VAL A 50 21.65 -1.38 0.28
C VAL A 50 21.75 -2.76 -0.38
N PRO A 51 22.34 -3.76 0.30
CA PRO A 51 22.41 -5.12 -0.24
C PRO A 51 21.05 -5.66 -0.66
N ALA A 52 21.06 -6.57 -1.64
CA ALA A 52 19.85 -7.24 -2.11
C ALA A 52 19.10 -7.92 -0.95
N GLN A 53 17.78 -7.76 -0.94
CA GLN A 53 16.88 -8.41 0.00
C GLN A 53 15.75 -9.15 -0.75
N GLY A 54 15.03 -10.03 -0.04
CA GLY A 54 13.91 -10.79 -0.59
C GLY A 54 12.76 -9.90 -1.05
N ILE A 55 12.00 -10.37 -2.03
CA ILE A 55 10.77 -9.71 -2.52
C ILE A 55 9.59 -10.31 -1.75
N HIS A 56 8.78 -9.48 -1.12
CA HIS A 56 7.69 -9.88 -0.23
C HIS A 56 6.33 -9.33 -0.68
N ASN A 57 6.21 -8.04 -0.93
CA ASN A 57 4.97 -7.36 -1.29
C ASN A 57 5.15 -6.45 -2.52
N PRO A 58 5.49 -7.04 -3.68
CA PRO A 58 5.86 -6.27 -4.86
C PRO A 58 4.68 -5.44 -5.37
N GLY A 59 5.00 -4.22 -5.77
CA GLY A 59 4.12 -3.32 -6.49
C GLY A 59 4.43 -3.30 -7.98
N LYS A 60 4.48 -2.08 -8.54
CA LYS A 60 4.74 -1.83 -9.95
C LYS A 60 6.18 -2.19 -10.32
N MET A 61 6.39 -2.52 -11.59
CA MET A 61 7.73 -2.76 -12.13
C MET A 61 8.00 -1.97 -13.42
N TYR A 62 9.27 -1.67 -13.67
CA TYR A 62 9.75 -1.05 -14.91
C TYR A 62 10.96 -1.80 -15.46
N LEU A 63 11.10 -1.79 -16.78
CA LEU A 63 12.26 -2.33 -17.49
C LEU A 63 13.09 -1.20 -18.08
N LYS A 64 14.41 -1.30 -17.97
CA LYS A 64 15.37 -0.40 -18.62
C LYS A 64 16.59 -1.19 -19.05
N GLY A 65 16.72 -1.39 -20.37
CA GLY A 65 17.76 -2.26 -20.92
C GLY A 65 17.63 -3.67 -20.35
N GLN A 66 18.72 -4.19 -19.77
CA GLN A 66 18.74 -5.50 -19.12
C GLN A 66 18.27 -5.50 -17.66
N TYR A 67 17.84 -4.36 -17.11
CA TYR A 67 17.45 -4.28 -15.70
C TYR A 67 15.95 -4.21 -15.52
N ALA A 68 15.44 -4.85 -14.47
CA ALA A 68 14.09 -4.65 -13.96
C ALA A 68 14.14 -3.97 -12.59
N PHE A 69 13.26 -3.01 -12.38
CA PHE A 69 13.09 -2.27 -11.13
C PHE A 69 11.71 -2.61 -10.58
N ILE A 70 11.66 -3.28 -9.45
CA ILE A 70 10.40 -3.77 -8.86
C ILE A 70 10.18 -3.04 -7.55
N ASN A 71 9.10 -2.27 -7.44
CA ASN A 71 8.73 -1.62 -6.20
C ASN A 71 8.41 -2.67 -5.13
N GLU A 72 8.90 -2.47 -3.91
CA GLU A 72 8.51 -3.19 -2.69
C GLU A 72 7.71 -2.21 -1.84
N ARG A 73 6.43 -2.52 -1.62
CA ARG A 73 5.49 -1.54 -1.11
C ARG A 73 5.91 -1.02 0.26
N TYR A 74 5.99 0.29 0.41
CA TYR A 74 6.46 1.03 1.60
C TYR A 74 7.97 0.95 1.90
N GLU A 75 8.72 0.09 1.24
CA GLU A 75 10.12 -0.15 1.60
C GLU A 75 11.11 0.40 0.57
N GLY A 76 10.80 0.30 -0.73
CA GLY A 76 11.74 0.70 -1.76
C GLY A 76 11.61 -0.01 -3.11
N ILE A 77 12.74 -0.33 -3.72
CA ILE A 77 12.83 -0.85 -5.10
C ILE A 77 13.92 -1.90 -5.20
N HIS A 78 13.59 -3.10 -5.67
CA HIS A 78 14.56 -4.12 -6.06
C HIS A 78 15.18 -3.79 -7.42
N ILE A 79 16.50 -3.96 -7.53
CA ILE A 79 17.23 -3.87 -8.78
C ILE A 79 17.58 -5.28 -9.22
N ILE A 80 16.94 -5.72 -10.30
CA ILE A 80 17.13 -7.05 -10.88
C ILE A 80 17.96 -6.90 -12.15
N ASP A 81 19.10 -7.57 -12.19
CA ASP A 81 19.81 -7.86 -13.44
C ASP A 81 19.09 -9.00 -14.16
N ASN A 82 18.57 -8.70 -15.34
CA ASN A 82 17.80 -9.59 -16.19
C ASN A 82 18.52 -9.83 -17.54
N GLN A 83 19.86 -9.82 -17.52
CA GLN A 83 20.67 -10.15 -18.70
C GLN A 83 20.41 -11.58 -19.23
N ASP A 84 20.22 -12.54 -18.31
CA ASP A 84 19.69 -13.87 -18.62
C ASP A 84 18.27 -13.97 -18.06
N PRO A 85 17.23 -13.88 -18.91
CA PRO A 85 15.84 -13.98 -18.46
C PRO A 85 15.46 -15.32 -17.83
N THR A 86 16.26 -16.37 -18.05
CA THR A 86 16.02 -17.67 -17.41
C THR A 86 16.58 -17.72 -15.99
N GLN A 87 17.46 -16.79 -15.63
CA GLN A 87 18.13 -16.69 -14.33
C GLN A 87 18.29 -15.22 -13.88
N PRO A 88 17.18 -14.50 -13.62
CA PRO A 88 17.24 -13.12 -13.13
C PRO A 88 17.93 -13.06 -11.76
N ARG A 89 18.73 -12.02 -11.54
CA ARG A 89 19.51 -11.84 -10.32
C ARG A 89 19.16 -10.53 -9.63
N ASN A 90 18.71 -10.61 -8.37
CA ASN A 90 18.59 -9.42 -7.54
C ASN A 90 19.98 -8.95 -7.10
N ILE A 91 20.39 -7.77 -7.56
CA ILE A 91 21.74 -7.22 -7.36
C ILE A 91 21.80 -6.08 -6.33
N GLY A 92 20.65 -5.62 -5.84
CA GLY A 92 20.60 -4.56 -4.85
C GLY A 92 19.18 -4.11 -4.52
N PHE A 93 19.05 -3.36 -3.44
CA PHE A 93 17.80 -2.77 -3.02
C PHE A 93 17.96 -1.27 -2.79
N LEU A 94 17.16 -0.47 -3.48
CA LEU A 94 17.02 0.96 -3.19
C LEU A 94 16.01 1.11 -2.06
N ARG A 95 16.49 1.36 -0.85
CA ARG A 95 15.61 1.68 0.27
C ARG A 95 15.01 3.07 0.07
N ILE A 96 13.69 3.16 -0.02
CA ILE A 96 12.92 4.39 -0.17
C ILE A 96 11.66 4.25 0.70
N PRO A 97 11.72 4.62 1.99
CA PRO A 97 10.58 4.45 2.89
C PRO A 97 9.32 5.17 2.38
N GLY A 98 8.16 4.53 2.49
CA GLY A 98 6.90 5.10 1.99
C GLY A 98 6.80 5.16 0.47
N SER A 99 7.59 4.39 -0.27
CA SER A 99 7.45 4.27 -1.71
C SER A 99 6.25 3.37 -2.06
N LEU A 100 5.29 3.92 -2.80
CA LEU A 100 4.12 3.18 -3.30
C LEU A 100 4.14 3.04 -4.82
N ASP A 101 4.47 4.12 -5.52
CA ASP A 101 4.60 4.12 -6.97
C ASP A 101 5.99 4.59 -7.40
N ILE A 102 6.35 4.17 -8.60
CA ILE A 102 7.55 4.57 -9.31
C ILE A 102 7.18 4.90 -10.76
N SER A 103 7.95 5.78 -11.37
CA SER A 103 7.92 6.02 -12.81
C SER A 103 9.33 6.27 -13.33
N MET A 104 9.54 6.02 -14.62
CA MET A 104 10.87 6.14 -15.23
C MET A 104 10.81 6.94 -16.53
N ARG A 105 11.81 7.80 -16.72
CA ARG A 105 12.08 8.50 -17.98
C ARG A 105 13.58 8.48 -18.25
N GLY A 106 13.99 7.68 -19.23
CA GLY A 106 15.41 7.49 -19.54
C GLY A 106 16.17 6.88 -18.36
N ASN A 107 17.16 7.59 -17.83
CA ASN A 107 17.92 7.17 -16.66
C ASN A 107 17.32 7.65 -15.33
N LEU A 108 16.28 8.49 -15.36
CA LEU A 108 15.69 9.02 -14.14
C LEU A 108 14.55 8.13 -13.68
N LEU A 109 14.60 7.74 -12.41
CA LEU A 109 13.49 7.12 -11.70
C LEU A 109 12.91 8.14 -10.72
N TYR A 110 11.60 8.30 -10.77
CA TYR A 110 10.81 9.11 -9.87
C TYR A 110 10.09 8.15 -8.94
N ALA A 111 10.23 8.35 -7.64
CA ALA A 111 9.59 7.51 -6.64
C ALA A 111 8.91 8.38 -5.60
N ASP A 112 7.78 7.89 -5.11
CA ASP A 112 7.23 8.40 -3.86
C ASP A 112 8.21 8.08 -2.73
N ASN A 113 8.35 9.01 -1.80
CA ASN A 113 9.04 8.82 -0.54
C ASN A 113 8.15 9.41 0.56
N ALA A 114 7.06 8.69 0.84
CA ALA A 114 5.91 9.19 1.59
C ALA A 114 5.34 10.47 0.95
N VAL A 115 5.36 11.59 1.67
CA VAL A 115 4.81 12.88 1.19
C VAL A 115 5.70 13.61 0.18
N ASP A 116 6.92 13.11 -0.05
CA ASP A 116 7.88 13.69 -0.97
C ASP A 116 7.94 12.93 -2.29
N LEU A 117 8.35 13.61 -3.36
CA LEU A 117 8.83 12.98 -4.59
C LEU A 117 10.36 13.02 -4.63
N VAL A 118 11.00 11.87 -4.81
CA VAL A 118 12.45 11.79 -5.02
C VAL A 118 12.76 11.40 -6.46
N THR A 119 13.78 12.04 -7.03
CA THR A 119 14.30 11.69 -8.36
C THR A 119 15.69 11.08 -8.19
N LEU A 120 15.88 9.93 -8.81
CA LEU A 120 17.08 9.11 -8.74
C LEU A 120 17.69 8.99 -10.14
N ASP A 121 19.00 9.20 -10.24
CA ASP A 121 19.74 8.88 -11.45
C ASP A 121 20.24 7.43 -11.40
N LEU A 122 19.71 6.62 -12.33
CA LEU A 122 20.03 5.22 -12.56
C LEU A 122 20.86 5.02 -13.84
N SER A 123 21.72 5.99 -14.19
CA SER A 123 22.69 5.83 -15.27
C SER A 123 23.64 4.66 -15.01
N ASN A 124 24.04 4.46 -13.73
CA ASN A 124 24.69 3.25 -13.25
C ASN A 124 23.84 2.63 -12.11
N PRO A 125 23.20 1.47 -12.32
CA PRO A 125 22.30 0.88 -11.33
C PRO A 125 23.01 0.39 -10.05
N THR A 126 24.33 0.24 -10.06
CA THR A 126 25.11 -0.08 -8.86
C THR A 126 25.64 1.16 -8.13
N GLN A 127 25.40 2.35 -8.69
CA GLN A 127 25.83 3.64 -8.14
C GLN A 127 24.72 4.68 -8.30
N VAL A 128 23.62 4.47 -7.58
CA VAL A 128 22.46 5.34 -7.63
C VAL A 128 22.68 6.60 -6.81
N ARG A 129 22.20 7.73 -7.34
CA ARG A 129 22.21 9.02 -6.63
C ARG A 129 20.85 9.69 -6.64
N VAL A 130 20.47 10.28 -5.51
CA VAL A 130 19.36 11.23 -5.44
C VAL A 130 19.81 12.52 -6.12
N VAL A 131 19.08 12.96 -7.14
CA VAL A 131 19.39 14.20 -7.89
C VAL A 131 18.39 15.32 -7.60
N SER A 132 17.20 14.99 -7.08
CA SER A 132 16.20 15.96 -6.68
C SER A 132 15.27 15.39 -5.61
N ARG A 133 14.73 16.28 -4.78
CA ARG A 133 13.65 16.00 -3.84
C ARG A 133 12.67 17.17 -3.86
N LEU A 134 11.40 16.87 -4.09
CA LEU A 134 10.31 17.83 -3.90
C LEU A 134 9.55 17.44 -2.64
N ARG A 135 9.53 18.35 -1.66
CA ARG A 135 8.89 18.12 -0.37
C ARG A 135 7.38 18.32 -0.47
N ASN A 136 6.61 17.48 0.22
CA ASN A 136 5.17 17.65 0.45
C ASN A 136 4.36 17.88 -0.84
N VAL A 137 4.71 17.17 -1.91
CA VAL A 137 3.97 17.22 -3.18
C VAL A 137 2.82 16.22 -3.22
N PHE A 138 2.82 15.25 -2.29
CA PHE A 138 1.77 14.26 -2.12
C PHE A 138 1.06 14.46 -0.76
N PRO A 139 -0.22 14.05 -0.66
CA PRO A 139 -0.89 13.96 0.63
C PRO A 139 -0.21 12.93 1.54
N GLU A 140 -0.51 12.97 2.84
CA GLU A 140 -0.09 11.90 3.76
C GLU A 140 -0.59 10.54 3.25
N LEU A 141 0.26 9.53 3.42
CA LEU A 141 -0.01 8.15 3.05
C LEU A 141 -1.23 7.61 3.81
N ALA A 142 -2.34 7.42 3.10
CA ALA A 142 -3.58 6.89 3.68
C ALA A 142 -3.41 5.44 4.17
N PRO A 143 -4.13 5.03 5.23
CA PRO A 143 -4.22 3.62 5.60
C PRO A 143 -4.92 2.81 4.51
N PRO A 144 -4.78 1.47 4.53
CA PRO A 144 -5.58 0.60 3.65
C PRO A 144 -7.08 0.90 3.74
N GLU A 145 -7.80 0.69 2.64
CA GLU A 145 -9.24 0.93 2.62
C GLU A 145 -9.96 0.08 3.67
N GLN A 146 -11.06 0.63 4.21
CA GLN A 146 -11.88 -0.04 5.22
C GLN A 146 -11.07 -0.46 6.46
N ALA A 147 -10.15 0.40 6.91
CA ALA A 147 -9.35 0.18 8.12
C ALA A 147 -9.63 1.23 9.20
N THR A 148 -9.36 0.87 10.45
CA THR A 148 -9.24 1.82 11.56
C THR A 148 -7.78 2.01 11.96
N ILE A 149 -7.48 3.18 12.50
CA ILE A 149 -6.14 3.49 13.03
C ILE A 149 -6.15 3.18 14.52
N GLU A 150 -5.10 2.52 15.01
CA GLU A 150 -4.91 2.30 16.44
C GLU A 150 -5.00 3.61 17.23
N ALA A 151 -5.77 3.63 18.33
CA ALA A 151 -6.13 4.85 19.05
C ALA A 151 -4.94 5.74 19.46
N GLY A 152 -3.82 5.13 19.86
CA GLY A 152 -2.60 5.85 20.24
C GLY A 152 -1.88 6.53 19.06
N TYR A 153 -2.26 6.22 17.82
CA TYR A 153 -1.64 6.71 16.59
C TYR A 153 -2.60 7.46 15.67
N GLN A 154 -3.74 7.91 16.21
CA GLN A 154 -4.57 8.90 15.55
C GLN A 154 -3.74 10.16 15.23
N PRO A 155 -4.01 10.90 14.14
CA PRO A 155 -3.18 12.04 13.71
C PRO A 155 -2.82 13.02 14.84
N ASP A 156 -3.79 13.37 15.69
CA ASP A 156 -3.60 14.31 16.81
C ASP A 156 -2.68 13.78 17.92
N ASN A 157 -2.46 12.46 17.97
CA ASN A 157 -1.66 11.79 18.99
C ASN A 157 -0.21 11.50 18.51
N ARG A 158 0.15 11.88 17.29
CA ARG A 158 1.49 11.62 16.72
C ARG A 158 2.46 12.77 17.04
N PRO A 159 3.79 12.50 17.04
CA PRO A 159 4.78 13.58 17.05
C PRO A 159 4.57 14.55 15.88
N ALA A 160 4.77 15.85 16.10
CA ALA A 160 4.50 16.89 15.11
C ALA A 160 5.34 16.78 13.83
N ASP A 161 6.50 16.14 13.89
CA ASP A 161 7.42 15.92 12.77
C ASP A 161 7.32 14.51 12.17
N ALA A 162 6.36 13.71 12.63
CA ALA A 162 6.16 12.34 12.17
C ALA A 162 5.54 12.30 10.78
N ILE A 163 6.10 11.45 9.93
CA ILE A 163 5.61 11.17 8.59
C ILE A 163 5.25 9.69 8.54
N VAL A 164 4.07 9.39 8.02
CA VAL A 164 3.64 8.02 7.76
C VAL A 164 4.41 7.49 6.55
N VAL A 165 5.24 6.48 6.75
CA VAL A 165 6.02 5.79 5.71
C VAL A 165 5.49 4.40 5.39
N GLY A 166 4.41 3.97 6.04
CA GLY A 166 3.79 2.68 5.80
C GLY A 166 2.76 2.35 6.87
N TRP A 167 2.15 1.18 6.75
CA TRP A 167 1.10 0.70 7.65
C TRP A 167 1.31 -0.76 8.00
N GLN A 168 1.22 -1.07 9.29
CA GLN A 168 1.30 -2.43 9.83
C GLN A 168 -0.07 -2.86 10.36
N LYS A 169 -0.58 -4.01 9.89
CA LYS A 169 -1.82 -4.60 10.43
C LYS A 169 -1.57 -5.07 11.87
N VAL A 170 -2.43 -4.70 12.80
CA VAL A 170 -2.29 -4.98 14.25
C VAL A 170 -3.11 -6.21 14.66
N ASN A 171 -4.32 -6.37 14.12
CA ASN A 171 -5.17 -7.54 14.37
C ASN A 171 -5.14 -8.54 13.20
N PRO A 172 -5.22 -9.85 13.46
CA PRO A 172 -5.32 -10.88 12.43
C PRO A 172 -6.59 -10.75 11.59
#